data_AF-A0A3P9N4I2-F1
#
_entry.id   AF-A0A3P9N4I2-F1
#
_cell.length_a   1.000
_cell.length_b   1.000
_cell.length_c   1.000
_cell.angle_alpha   90.00
_cell.angle_beta   90.00
_cell.angle_gamma   90.00
#
_symmetry.space_group_name_H-M   'P 1'
#
loop_
_entity.id
_entity.type
_entity.pdbx_description
1 polymer ?
#
loop_
_entity_poly.entity_id
_entity_poly.type
_entity_poly.pdbx_seq_one_letter_code
_entity_poly.pdbx_strand_id
1 'polypeptide(L)'
;MNVPLCLLTFAHWICAAAAAQRASLLLQEGISSGRRTCRLYCRVGIGFHLQIHPDGRVNGSHEPNQLSVLELIAISQGVIGIRGVYSNRFLAMNKRGRLHATEWFSDDCKFRERFQENSYNTYASVIHRNQRTGREWYVALNKRGKAKMGSSPRVKSQHVSTHFLPRASLHDFTQKGFTITERSKERRKPPSPPRPPAVIPNVQRHRQVKYWPKFRFG
;
A
#
# COMPACT_ATOMS: atom_id res chain seq x y z
N MET A 1 -29.61 23.38 -51.41
CA MET A 1 -28.62 22.29 -51.26
C MET A 1 -27.82 22.59 -49.99
N ASN A 2 -27.83 21.73 -48.95
CA ASN A 2 -26.91 21.68 -47.77
C ASN A 2 -27.50 20.99 -46.52
N VAL A 3 -28.67 20.35 -46.61
CA VAL A 3 -29.24 19.54 -45.51
C VAL A 3 -28.41 18.27 -45.14
N PRO A 4 -27.76 17.54 -46.08
CA PRO A 4 -27.10 16.29 -45.71
C PRO A 4 -25.78 16.48 -44.93
N LEU A 5 -25.17 17.67 -44.98
CA LEU A 5 -23.90 17.95 -44.31
C LEU A 5 -24.09 18.19 -42.79
N CYS A 6 -25.19 18.80 -42.38
CA CYS A 6 -25.50 19.06 -40.96
C CYS A 6 -25.86 17.81 -40.16
N LEU A 7 -26.48 16.80 -40.79
CA LEU A 7 -26.82 15.54 -40.11
C LEU A 7 -25.56 14.70 -39.84
N LEU A 8 -24.59 14.73 -40.75
CA LEU A 8 -23.31 14.02 -40.59
C LEU A 8 -22.46 14.63 -39.46
N THR A 9 -22.46 15.96 -39.31
CA THR A 9 -21.72 16.62 -38.21
C THR A 9 -22.38 16.39 -36.86
N PHE A 10 -23.71 16.40 -36.78
CA PHE A 10 -24.43 16.06 -35.55
C PHE A 10 -24.21 14.60 -35.13
N ALA A 11 -24.27 13.66 -36.07
CA ALA A 11 -23.97 12.26 -35.79
C ALA A 11 -22.53 12.07 -35.30
N HIS A 12 -21.57 12.79 -35.86
CA HIS A 12 -20.17 12.75 -35.42
C HIS A 12 -20.00 13.30 -33.99
N TRP A 13 -20.69 14.39 -33.65
CA TRP A 13 -20.67 14.98 -32.30
C TRP A 13 -21.34 14.08 -31.27
N ILE A 14 -22.46 13.44 -31.61
CA ILE A 14 -23.14 12.48 -30.74
C ILE A 14 -22.29 11.22 -30.54
N CYS A 15 -21.67 10.71 -31.61
CA CYS A 15 -20.74 9.57 -31.52
C CYS A 15 -19.48 9.90 -30.70
N ALA A 16 -18.92 11.11 -30.86
CA ALA A 16 -17.79 11.57 -30.06
C ALA A 16 -18.15 11.73 -28.57
N ALA A 17 -19.34 12.25 -28.27
CA ALA A 17 -19.84 12.37 -26.90
C ALA A 17 -20.10 11.00 -26.25
N ALA A 18 -20.68 10.05 -26.99
CA ALA A 18 -20.91 8.68 -26.51
C ALA A 18 -19.59 7.90 -26.34
N ALA A 19 -18.60 8.11 -27.21
CA ALA A 19 -17.25 7.54 -27.07
C ALA A 19 -16.51 8.16 -25.88
N ALA A 20 -16.64 9.47 -25.65
CA ALA A 20 -16.07 10.15 -24.49
C ALA A 20 -16.71 9.67 -23.18
N GLN A 21 -18.03 9.49 -23.13
CA GLN A 21 -18.74 8.93 -21.97
C GLN A 21 -18.37 7.47 -21.71
N ARG A 22 -18.17 6.65 -22.75
CA ARG A 22 -17.68 5.27 -22.63
C ARG A 22 -16.21 5.20 -22.19
N ALA A 23 -15.34 6.09 -22.66
CA ALA A 23 -13.96 6.20 -22.19
C ALA A 23 -13.88 6.65 -20.73
N SER A 24 -14.79 7.55 -20.32
CA SER A 24 -14.93 8.01 -18.93
C SER A 24 -15.37 6.89 -18.00
N LEU A 25 -16.33 6.06 -18.44
CA LEU A 25 -16.81 4.88 -17.69
C LEU A 25 -15.76 3.76 -17.62
N LEU A 26 -15.00 3.50 -18.69
CA LEU A 26 -13.90 2.52 -18.67
C LEU A 26 -12.70 2.98 -17.84
N LEU A 27 -12.42 4.29 -17.78
CA LEU A 27 -11.49 4.83 -16.79
C LEU A 27 -12.04 4.61 -15.37
N GLN A 28 -13.35 4.77 -15.15
CA GLN A 28 -13.96 4.61 -13.83
C GLN A 28 -13.99 3.15 -13.33
N GLU A 29 -14.18 2.16 -14.21
CA GLU A 29 -14.10 0.74 -13.83
C GLU A 29 -12.66 0.23 -13.61
N GLY A 30 -11.66 0.90 -14.17
CA GLY A 30 -10.23 0.65 -13.88
C GLY A 30 -9.71 1.30 -12.58
N ILE A 31 -10.49 2.18 -11.93
CA ILE A 31 -10.07 3.01 -10.80
C ILE A 31 -10.26 2.33 -9.42
N SER A 32 -10.61 1.05 -9.36
CA SER A 32 -10.47 0.29 -8.09
C SER A 32 -9.01 -0.05 -7.74
N SER A 33 -8.05 0.17 -8.66
CA SER A 33 -6.63 -0.19 -8.52
C SER A 33 -5.67 0.97 -8.18
N GLY A 34 -6.13 2.22 -8.15
CA GLY A 34 -5.25 3.40 -8.04
C GLY A 34 -4.91 3.86 -6.62
N ARG A 35 -5.53 3.26 -5.60
CA ARG A 35 -5.32 3.63 -4.19
C ARG A 35 -4.80 2.44 -3.40
N ARG A 36 -3.74 2.66 -2.62
CA ARG A 36 -3.15 1.62 -1.77
C ARG A 36 -2.89 2.15 -0.37
N THR A 37 -3.41 1.44 0.62
CA THR A 37 -3.17 1.73 2.04
C THR A 37 -1.88 1.05 2.50
N CYS A 38 -0.91 1.83 2.93
CA CYS A 38 0.39 1.32 3.37
C CYS A 38 0.99 2.21 4.46
N ARG A 39 2.15 1.79 4.97
CA ARG A 39 3.03 2.62 5.79
C ARG A 39 4.30 2.89 5.00
N LEU A 40 4.81 4.12 5.05
CA LEU A 40 6.08 4.46 4.40
C LEU A 40 7.22 4.37 5.42
N TYR A 41 8.00 3.30 5.35
CA TYR A 41 9.14 3.05 6.24
C TYR A 41 10.44 3.60 5.66
N CYS A 42 11.07 4.56 6.34
CA CYS A 42 12.39 5.07 6.02
C CYS A 42 13.46 4.38 6.87
N ARG A 43 14.50 3.84 6.23
CA ARG A 43 15.61 3.14 6.92
C ARG A 43 16.64 4.05 7.59
N VAL A 44 16.40 5.35 7.67
CA VAL A 44 17.38 6.30 8.22
C VAL A 44 17.50 6.15 9.74
N GLY A 45 18.72 6.17 10.29
CA GLY A 45 18.94 6.01 11.73
C GLY A 45 18.51 4.62 12.20
N ILE A 46 17.62 4.56 13.19
CA ILE A 46 17.01 3.31 13.69
C ILE A 46 15.81 2.84 12.85
N GLY A 47 15.43 3.61 11.83
CA GLY A 47 14.23 3.35 11.03
C GLY A 47 12.99 4.04 11.58
N PHE A 48 12.20 4.64 10.68
CA PHE A 48 11.02 5.43 11.03
C PHE A 48 9.89 5.25 10.02
N HIS A 49 8.66 5.11 10.49
CA HIS A 49 7.45 5.20 9.70
C HIS A 49 7.01 6.67 9.61
N LEU A 50 6.79 7.16 8.39
CA LEU A 50 6.28 8.51 8.16
C LEU A 50 4.90 8.68 8.82
N GLN A 51 4.71 9.79 9.53
CA GLN A 51 3.49 10.14 10.26
C GLN A 51 2.95 11.49 9.81
N ILE A 52 1.63 11.57 9.69
CA ILE A 52 0.89 12.78 9.37
C ILE A 52 -0.06 13.09 10.51
N HIS A 53 0.24 14.16 11.26
CA HIS A 53 -0.53 14.54 12.44
C HIS A 53 -1.76 15.38 12.06
N PRO A 54 -2.83 15.34 12.87
CA PRO A 54 -3.99 16.22 12.71
C PRO A 54 -3.69 17.70 12.90
N ASP A 55 -2.56 18.06 13.54
CA ASP A 55 -2.11 19.44 13.75
C ASP A 55 -1.36 20.02 12.52
N GLY A 56 -1.21 19.24 11.45
CA GLY A 56 -0.47 19.64 10.25
C GLY A 56 1.03 19.30 10.28
N ARG A 57 1.54 18.73 11.37
CA ARG A 57 2.95 18.33 11.48
C ARG A 57 3.23 17.00 10.79
N VAL A 58 4.45 16.89 10.26
CA VAL A 58 4.97 15.69 9.62
C VAL A 58 6.28 15.31 10.29
N ASN A 59 6.36 14.08 10.76
CA ASN A 59 7.55 13.48 11.36
C ASN A 59 7.56 11.97 11.08
N GLY A 60 8.39 11.23 11.77
CA GLY A 60 8.42 9.78 11.74
C GLY A 60 8.62 9.21 13.14
N SER A 61 8.00 8.05 13.36
CA SER A 61 8.07 7.26 14.58
C SER A 61 8.72 5.93 14.30
N HIS A 62 9.48 5.41 15.26
CA HIS A 62 10.06 4.07 15.14
C HIS A 62 8.95 3.02 15.07
N GLU A 63 8.07 3.03 16.07
CA GLU A 63 6.93 2.13 16.14
C GLU A 63 5.80 2.53 15.17
N PRO A 64 5.12 1.55 14.55
CA PRO A 64 3.94 1.80 13.74
C PRO A 64 2.79 2.33 14.62
N ASN A 65 2.09 3.35 14.14
CA ASN A 65 0.95 3.96 14.83
C ASN A 65 -0.19 4.18 13.82
N GLN A 66 -1.38 4.56 14.29
CA GLN A 66 -2.51 4.99 13.45
C GLN A 66 -2.13 6.19 12.56
N LEU A 67 -1.32 7.12 13.07
CA LEU A 67 -0.81 8.27 12.34
C LEU A 67 0.12 7.90 11.16
N SER A 68 0.68 6.69 11.14
CA SER A 68 1.55 6.22 10.06
C SER A 68 0.84 5.38 9.01
N VAL A 69 -0.49 5.21 9.13
CA VAL A 69 -1.32 4.60 8.09
C VAL A 69 -1.62 5.64 7.03
N LEU A 70 -1.14 5.39 5.81
CA LEU A 70 -1.19 6.32 4.69
C LEU A 70 -1.93 5.68 3.51
N GLU A 71 -2.78 6.46 2.87
CA GLU A 71 -3.42 6.14 1.59
C GLU A 71 -2.61 6.81 0.48
N LEU A 72 -1.94 6.01 -0.35
CA LEU A 72 -1.26 6.48 -1.56
C LEU A 72 -2.27 6.47 -2.70
N ILE A 73 -2.51 7.63 -3.30
CA ILE A 73 -3.49 7.86 -4.34
C ILE A 73 -2.75 8.17 -5.63
N ALA A 74 -2.86 7.31 -6.64
CA ALA A 74 -2.29 7.56 -7.96
C ALA A 74 -3.06 8.69 -8.65
N ILE A 75 -2.34 9.73 -9.08
CA ILE A 75 -2.91 10.91 -9.74
C ILE A 75 -2.69 10.80 -11.25
N SER A 76 -1.48 10.41 -11.65
CA SER A 76 -1.11 10.13 -13.02
C SER A 76 0.11 9.19 -13.02
N GLN A 77 0.63 8.85 -14.20
CA GLN A 77 1.75 7.92 -14.32
C GLN A 77 2.96 8.37 -13.49
N GLY A 78 3.29 7.59 -12.45
CA GLY A 78 4.41 7.87 -11.55
C GLY A 78 4.23 9.11 -10.66
N VAL A 79 3.03 9.68 -10.58
CA VAL A 79 2.71 10.80 -9.68
C VAL A 79 1.61 10.38 -8.71
N ILE A 80 1.87 10.58 -7.42
CA ILE A 80 0.99 10.19 -6.34
C ILE A 80 0.69 11.36 -5.41
N GLY A 81 -0.45 11.26 -4.74
CA GLY A 81 -0.76 11.98 -3.50
C GLY A 81 -0.62 11.03 -2.31
N ILE A 82 -0.22 11.56 -1.16
CA ILE A 82 -0.08 10.79 0.08
C ILE A 82 -1.01 11.40 1.12
N ARG A 83 -2.01 10.64 1.57
CA ARG A 83 -3.00 11.07 2.58
C ARG A 83 -2.81 10.29 3.87
N GLY A 84 -2.84 10.96 5.01
CA GLY A 84 -2.93 10.32 6.31
C GLY A 84 -4.36 9.84 6.54
N VAL A 85 -4.56 8.52 6.72
CA VAL A 85 -5.90 7.95 6.88
C VAL A 85 -6.57 8.48 8.15
N TYR A 86 -5.83 8.50 9.26
CA TYR A 86 -6.34 8.97 10.55
C TYR A 86 -6.58 10.48 10.57
N SER A 87 -5.61 11.28 10.09
CA SER A 87 -5.68 12.75 10.15
C SER A 87 -6.52 13.35 9.04
N ASN A 88 -6.88 12.57 8.01
CA ASN A 88 -7.55 13.04 6.80
C ASN A 88 -6.85 14.26 6.16
N ARG A 89 -5.52 14.29 6.21
CA ARG A 89 -4.69 15.37 5.65
C ARG A 89 -3.73 14.82 4.60
N PHE A 90 -3.46 15.63 3.59
CA PHE A 90 -2.50 15.33 2.54
C PHE A 90 -1.11 15.85 2.92
N LEU A 91 -0.10 15.01 2.70
CA LEU A 91 1.29 15.45 2.75
C LEU A 91 1.50 16.51 1.65
N ALA A 92 2.12 17.62 2.01
CA ALA A 92 2.42 18.72 1.11
C ALA A 92 3.84 19.22 1.34
N MET A 93 4.47 19.69 0.27
CA MET A 93 5.75 20.40 0.34
C MET A 93 5.54 21.84 -0.10
N ASN A 94 5.95 22.80 0.72
CA ASN A 94 5.83 24.21 0.35
C ASN A 94 7.01 24.70 -0.52
N LYS A 95 6.90 25.94 -1.02
CA LYS A 95 7.92 26.64 -1.83
C LYS A 95 9.30 26.78 -1.18
N ARG A 96 9.42 26.59 0.15
CA ARG A 96 10.71 26.60 0.87
C ARG A 96 11.33 25.20 0.99
N GLY A 97 10.57 24.16 0.63
CA GLY A 97 10.93 22.75 0.78
C GLY A 97 10.58 22.17 2.15
N ARG A 98 9.73 22.82 2.97
CA ARG A 98 9.25 22.25 4.23
C ARG A 98 8.08 21.32 3.96
N LEU A 99 8.14 20.14 4.57
CA LEU A 99 7.02 19.21 4.62
C LEU A 99 6.03 19.65 5.68
N HIS A 100 4.75 19.60 5.34
CA HIS A 100 3.63 19.89 6.21
C HIS A 100 2.41 19.08 5.73
N ALA A 101 1.31 19.11 6.47
CA ALA A 101 0.07 18.45 6.08
C ALA A 101 -1.06 19.47 5.90
N THR A 102 -1.89 19.26 4.89
CA THR A 102 -2.97 20.17 4.48
C THR A 102 -4.29 19.41 4.35
N GLU A 103 -5.42 20.07 4.57
CA GLU A 103 -6.76 19.45 4.43
C GLU A 103 -7.16 19.34 2.96
N TRP A 104 -6.79 20.36 2.19
CA TRP A 104 -7.17 20.51 0.80
C TRP A 104 -6.08 19.99 -0.13
N PHE A 105 -6.48 19.14 -1.07
CA PHE A 105 -5.57 18.64 -2.08
C PHE A 105 -5.17 19.76 -3.04
N SER A 106 -3.86 19.98 -3.20
CA SER A 106 -3.29 21.04 -4.04
C SER A 106 -2.07 20.51 -4.82
N ASP A 107 -1.50 21.33 -5.70
CA ASP A 107 -0.29 20.96 -6.47
C ASP A 107 0.92 20.69 -5.58
N ASP A 108 1.00 21.33 -4.41
CA ASP A 108 2.01 21.08 -3.37
C ASP A 108 1.96 19.63 -2.83
N CYS A 109 0.84 18.92 -3.01
CA CYS A 109 0.60 17.55 -2.56
C CYS A 109 0.99 16.49 -3.60
N LYS A 110 1.46 16.90 -4.78
CA LYS A 110 1.83 15.99 -5.88
C LYS A 110 3.29 15.60 -5.77
N PHE A 111 3.54 14.30 -5.63
CA PHE A 111 4.88 13.74 -5.57
C PHE A 111 5.13 12.75 -6.69
N ARG A 112 6.26 12.88 -7.37
CA ARG A 112 6.73 11.90 -8.32
C ARG A 112 7.38 10.73 -7.59
N GLU A 113 6.78 9.56 -7.71
CA GLU A 113 7.30 8.31 -7.19
C GLU A 113 8.31 7.72 -8.18
N ARG A 114 9.50 7.40 -7.68
CA ARG A 114 10.54 6.70 -8.46
C ARG A 114 11.09 5.54 -7.66
N PHE A 115 11.22 4.39 -8.30
CA PHE A 115 11.89 3.23 -7.75
C PHE A 115 13.40 3.45 -7.78
N GLN A 116 14.06 3.17 -6.66
CA GLN A 116 15.50 3.16 -6.53
C GLN A 116 16.00 1.71 -6.58
N GLU A 117 17.22 1.50 -7.08
CA GLU A 117 17.86 0.18 -7.24
C GLU A 117 17.82 -0.72 -5.98
N ASN A 118 17.73 -0.12 -4.79
CA ASN A 118 17.70 -0.84 -3.51
C ASN A 118 16.32 -1.34 -3.07
N SER A 119 15.32 -1.40 -3.96
CA SER A 119 13.91 -1.69 -3.61
C SER A 119 13.23 -0.67 -2.70
N TYR A 120 13.76 0.55 -2.65
CA TYR A 120 13.13 1.69 -1.95
C TYR A 120 12.57 2.66 -2.98
N ASN A 121 11.51 3.37 -2.60
CA ASN A 121 10.94 4.43 -3.40
C ASN A 121 11.43 5.79 -2.89
N THR A 122 11.53 6.74 -3.81
CA THR A 122 11.74 8.15 -3.52
C THR A 122 10.54 8.95 -3.98
N TYR A 123 10.25 10.04 -3.26
CA TYR A 123 9.12 10.92 -3.55
C TYR A 123 9.62 12.35 -3.73
N ALA A 124 9.67 12.82 -4.97
CA ALA A 124 10.08 14.18 -5.32
C ALA A 124 8.87 15.09 -5.48
N SER A 125 8.92 16.35 -5.06
CA SER A 125 7.86 17.31 -5.41
C SER A 125 7.83 17.50 -6.93
N VAL A 126 6.63 17.52 -7.51
CA VAL A 126 6.45 17.75 -8.95
C VAL A 126 6.80 19.19 -9.31
N ILE A 127 6.30 20.14 -8.51
CA ILE A 127 6.39 21.58 -8.79
C ILE A 127 7.61 22.24 -8.13
N HIS A 128 8.05 21.74 -6.96
CA HIS A 128 9.14 22.39 -6.23
C HIS A 128 10.48 21.75 -6.56
N ARG A 129 11.37 22.57 -7.13
CA ARG A 129 12.75 22.22 -7.42
C ARG A 129 13.62 23.46 -7.33
N ASN A 130 14.93 23.26 -7.24
CA ASN A 130 15.88 24.35 -7.39
C ASN A 130 15.87 24.82 -8.86
N GLN A 131 15.40 26.05 -9.10
CA GLN A 131 15.28 26.60 -10.46
C GLN A 131 16.64 26.80 -11.15
N ARG A 132 17.69 27.12 -10.38
CA ARG A 132 19.03 27.37 -10.93
C ARG A 132 19.76 26.08 -11.31
N THR A 133 19.63 25.04 -10.49
CA THR A 133 20.39 23.79 -10.68
C THR A 133 19.55 22.65 -11.24
N GLY A 134 18.24 22.85 -11.44
CA GLY A 134 17.28 21.81 -11.82
C GLY A 134 17.07 20.74 -10.75
N ARG A 135 17.70 20.86 -9.58
CA ARG A 135 17.71 19.82 -8.55
C ARG A 135 16.35 19.66 -7.89
N GLU A 136 15.84 18.43 -7.93
CA GLU A 136 14.57 18.05 -7.33
C GLU A 136 14.62 18.06 -5.80
N TRP A 137 13.48 18.33 -5.18
CA TRP A 137 13.32 18.30 -3.73
C TRP A 137 12.52 17.07 -3.32
N TYR A 138 13.00 16.37 -2.29
CA TYR A 138 12.44 15.08 -1.89
C TYR A 138 11.81 15.14 -0.51
N VAL A 139 10.78 14.31 -0.31
CA VAL A 139 10.33 13.93 1.02
C VAL A 139 11.49 13.25 1.74
N ALA A 140 11.78 13.65 2.99
CA ALA A 140 12.91 13.10 3.72
C ALA A 140 12.73 13.18 5.24
N LEU A 141 13.29 12.19 5.94
CA LEU A 141 13.41 12.17 7.41
C LEU A 141 14.88 12.24 7.84
N ASN A 142 15.15 12.82 9.01
CA ASN A 142 16.49 12.79 9.60
C ASN A 142 16.69 11.54 10.46
N LYS A 143 17.92 11.32 10.94
CA LYS A 143 18.27 10.20 11.83
C LYS A 143 17.51 10.21 13.17
N ARG A 144 16.83 11.30 13.53
CA ARG A 144 16.02 11.48 14.74
C ARG A 144 14.50 11.38 14.44
N GLY A 145 14.10 10.98 13.24
CA GLY A 145 12.70 10.88 12.83
C GLY A 145 12.01 12.22 12.50
N LYS A 146 12.68 13.38 12.55
CA LYS A 146 12.05 14.65 12.16
C LYS A 146 12.09 14.83 10.64
N ALA A 147 11.06 15.46 10.07
CA ALA A 147 11.05 15.85 8.66
C ALA A 147 12.23 16.78 8.33
N LYS A 148 12.93 16.47 7.24
CA LYS A 148 13.98 17.32 6.68
C LYS A 148 13.39 18.26 5.64
N MET A 149 14.05 19.41 5.48
CA MET A 149 13.80 20.32 4.38
C MET A 149 14.20 19.66 3.05
N GLY A 150 13.26 19.47 2.13
CA GLY A 150 13.49 18.91 0.81
C GLY A 150 14.46 19.73 -0.04
N SER A 151 14.51 21.05 0.16
CA SER A 151 15.44 21.96 -0.51
C SER A 151 16.89 21.83 -0.01
N SER A 152 17.12 21.20 1.16
CA SER A 152 18.45 21.07 1.75
C SER A 152 19.42 20.36 0.80
N PRO A 153 20.65 20.86 0.58
CA PRO A 153 21.69 20.22 -0.24
C PRO A 153 21.99 18.74 0.06
N ARG A 154 21.72 18.32 1.30
CA ARG A 154 21.96 16.96 1.79
C ARG A 154 20.85 15.96 1.43
N VAL A 155 19.73 16.42 0.87
CA VAL A 155 18.56 15.59 0.54
C VAL A 155 18.59 15.27 -0.96
N LYS A 156 19.25 14.17 -1.34
CA LYS A 156 19.38 13.72 -2.73
C LYS A 156 18.64 12.40 -2.94
N SER A 157 18.34 12.03 -4.18
CA SER A 157 17.71 10.74 -4.49
C SER A 157 18.52 9.56 -3.98
N GLN A 158 19.86 9.64 -4.00
CA GLN A 158 20.75 8.57 -3.53
C GLN A 158 20.87 8.48 -2.00
N HIS A 159 20.44 9.51 -1.27
CA HIS A 159 20.68 9.59 0.16
C HIS A 159 19.59 8.84 0.93
N VAL A 160 19.97 7.95 1.86
CA VAL A 160 19.05 7.08 2.61
C VAL A 160 17.88 7.78 3.32
N SER A 161 17.99 9.09 3.59
CA SER A 161 16.88 9.88 4.16
C SER A 161 15.66 10.02 3.26
N THR A 162 15.82 9.84 1.94
CA THR A 162 14.74 9.96 0.94
C THR A 162 14.16 8.60 0.54
N HIS A 163 14.76 7.51 1.03
CA HIS A 163 14.38 6.15 0.69
C HIS A 163 13.26 5.69 1.63
N PHE A 164 12.11 5.40 1.06
CA PHE A 164 10.95 4.87 1.77
C PHE A 164 10.51 3.55 1.16
N LEU A 165 10.28 2.56 2.01
CA LEU A 165 9.73 1.27 1.64
C LEU A 165 8.24 1.27 1.96
N PRO A 166 7.34 1.17 0.95
CA PRO A 166 5.92 0.95 1.20
C PRO A 166 5.71 -0.43 1.82
N ARG A 167 5.15 -0.46 3.03
CA ARG A 167 4.74 -1.68 3.74
C ARG A 167 3.22 -1.75 3.75
N ALA A 168 2.65 -2.77 3.11
CA ALA A 168 1.20 -2.93 3.07
C ALA A 168 0.62 -3.01 4.49
N SER A 169 -0.50 -2.33 4.74
CA SER A 169 -1.22 -2.46 6.01
C SER A 169 -2.24 -3.60 5.86
N LEU A 170 -2.08 -4.68 6.61
CA LEU A 170 -2.99 -5.84 6.57
C LEU A 170 -4.43 -5.50 7.02
N HIS A 171 -4.68 -4.32 7.58
CA HIS A 171 -6.00 -3.93 8.10
C HIS A 171 -7.09 -3.75 7.03
N ASP A 172 -6.73 -3.70 5.74
CA ASP A 172 -7.72 -3.64 4.65
C ASP A 172 -8.22 -5.03 4.21
N PHE A 173 -7.58 -6.13 4.63
CA PHE A 173 -8.11 -7.48 4.33
C PHE A 173 -9.34 -7.83 5.17
N THR A 174 -9.53 -7.19 6.33
CA THR A 174 -10.69 -7.46 7.20
C THR A 174 -11.94 -6.68 6.83
N GLN A 175 -11.84 -5.58 6.07
CA GLN A 175 -13.02 -4.80 5.64
C GLN A 175 -13.47 -5.08 4.21
N LYS A 176 -12.60 -5.62 3.34
CA LYS A 176 -12.98 -6.17 2.03
C LYS A 176 -13.01 -7.70 2.07
N GLY A 177 -13.67 -8.24 3.10
CA GLY A 177 -14.09 -9.62 3.07
C GLY A 177 -15.15 -9.76 1.98
N PHE A 178 -14.84 -10.47 0.90
CA PHE A 178 -15.90 -11.08 0.10
C PHE A 178 -16.70 -11.94 1.07
N THR A 179 -17.96 -11.58 1.28
CA THR A 179 -18.90 -12.46 1.96
C THR A 179 -19.00 -13.70 1.09
N ILE A 180 -18.28 -14.76 1.45
CA ILE A 180 -18.67 -16.10 1.00
C ILE A 180 -20.08 -16.21 1.55
N THR A 181 -21.08 -16.12 0.67
CA THR A 181 -22.46 -16.41 1.02
C THR A 181 -22.44 -17.71 1.80
N GLU A 182 -22.76 -17.68 3.09
CA GLU A 182 -23.03 -18.89 3.85
C GLU A 182 -24.26 -19.52 3.19
N ARG A 183 -24.01 -20.35 2.18
CA ARG A 183 -25.03 -21.24 1.66
C ARG A 183 -25.16 -22.35 2.68
N SER A 184 -26.29 -22.29 3.37
CA SER A 184 -26.93 -23.36 4.14
C SER A 184 -26.23 -23.80 5.42
N LYS A 185 -26.90 -23.48 6.54
CA LYS A 185 -27.20 -24.44 7.60
C LYS A 185 -27.58 -25.80 6.97
N GLU A 186 -26.60 -26.68 6.82
CA GLU A 186 -26.85 -28.10 7.03
C GLU A 186 -25.90 -28.54 8.14
N ARG A 187 -26.47 -28.63 9.34
CA ARG A 187 -25.82 -29.18 10.53
C ARG A 187 -25.52 -30.65 10.26
N ARG A 188 -24.41 -30.95 9.59
CA ARG A 188 -23.86 -32.30 9.53
C ARG A 188 -23.18 -32.58 10.86
N LYS A 189 -23.83 -33.38 11.70
CA LYS A 189 -23.20 -34.02 12.87
C LYS A 189 -21.93 -34.75 12.41
N PRO A 190 -20.83 -34.72 13.18
CA PRO A 190 -19.69 -35.58 12.89
C PRO A 190 -20.14 -37.06 12.91
N PRO A 191 -19.64 -37.90 12.00
CA PRO A 191 -19.98 -39.32 12.02
C PRO A 191 -19.49 -39.93 13.33
N SER A 192 -20.35 -40.70 13.98
CA SER A 192 -20.00 -41.50 15.16
C SER A 192 -18.88 -42.49 14.80
N PRO A 193 -17.92 -42.75 15.71
CA PRO A 193 -16.89 -43.76 15.48
C PRO A 193 -17.54 -45.14 15.28
N PRO A 194 -16.98 -45.99 14.39
CA PRO A 194 -17.51 -47.33 14.16
C PRO A 194 -17.42 -48.16 15.44
N ARG A 195 -18.53 -48.84 15.75
CA ARG A 195 -18.66 -49.79 16.86
C ARG A 195 -17.69 -50.97 16.63
N PRO A 196 -16.93 -51.42 17.64
CA PRO A 196 -16.06 -52.59 17.47
C PRO A 196 -16.90 -53.87 17.30
N PRO A 197 -16.51 -54.79 16.42
CA PRO A 197 -17.12 -56.11 16.37
C PRO A 197 -16.75 -56.93 17.61
N ALA A 198 -17.73 -57.70 18.09
CA ALA A 198 -17.62 -58.58 19.24
C ALA A 198 -16.57 -59.69 19.03
N VAL A 199 -15.87 -60.01 20.12
CA VAL A 199 -14.88 -61.09 20.22
C VAL A 199 -15.58 -62.44 20.35
N ILE A 200 -15.11 -63.45 19.60
CA ILE A 200 -15.15 -64.87 20.01
C ILE A 200 -13.78 -65.50 19.62
N PRO A 201 -13.17 -66.36 20.47
CA PRO A 201 -11.73 -66.58 20.49
C PRO A 201 -11.28 -67.83 19.71
N ASN A 202 -10.03 -67.86 19.23
CA ASN A 202 -9.24 -69.09 19.33
C ASN A 202 -7.72 -68.85 19.21
N VAL A 203 -7.02 -69.72 19.91
CA VAL A 203 -5.61 -69.83 20.28
C VAL A 203 -4.67 -69.98 19.07
N GLN A 204 -3.50 -69.33 19.08
CA GLN A 204 -2.18 -70.01 19.01
C GLN A 204 -0.96 -69.06 19.07
N ARG A 205 -0.08 -69.45 19.99
CA ARG A 205 1.21 -68.94 20.47
C ARG A 205 2.15 -68.30 19.42
N HIS A 206 2.72 -67.14 19.74
CA HIS A 206 4.04 -66.73 19.23
C HIS A 206 4.90 -66.04 20.30
N ARG A 207 6.17 -66.47 20.34
CA ARG A 207 7.17 -66.29 21.42
C ARG A 207 7.66 -64.85 21.57
N GLN A 208 7.87 -64.43 22.81
CA GLN A 208 8.59 -63.21 23.19
C GLN A 208 10.09 -63.32 22.83
N VAL A 209 10.63 -62.35 22.08
CA VAL A 209 12.09 -62.16 21.96
C VAL A 209 12.46 -60.84 22.63
N LYS A 210 13.32 -60.96 23.65
CA LYS A 210 13.75 -59.90 24.55
C LYS A 210 15.12 -59.39 24.09
N TYR A 211 15.22 -58.14 23.64
CA TYR A 211 16.50 -57.52 23.31
C TYR A 211 17.06 -56.75 24.52
N TRP A 212 18.33 -56.98 24.82
CA TRP A 212 19.11 -56.24 25.82
C TRP A 212 20.07 -55.27 25.12
N PRO A 213 20.09 -53.97 25.48
CA PRO A 213 21.10 -53.04 25.00
C PRO A 213 22.41 -53.29 25.76
N LYS A 214 23.50 -53.62 25.07
CA LYS A 214 24.84 -53.64 25.65
C LYS A 214 25.58 -52.35 25.26
N PHE A 215 25.62 -51.39 26.19
CA PHE A 215 26.58 -50.29 26.15
C PHE A 215 27.99 -50.82 26.49
N ARG A 216 29.01 -50.38 25.77
CA ARG A 216 30.42 -50.49 26.17
C ARG A 216 30.94 -49.08 26.41
N PHE A 217 31.40 -48.84 27.64
CA PHE A 217 32.26 -47.72 27.98
C PHE A 217 33.70 -48.09 27.62
N GLY A 218 34.41 -47.14 27.01
CA GLY A 218 35.83 -47.20 26.65
C GLY A 218 36.20 -45.89 26.00
#